data_AF-A0A7G8EV49-F1
#
_entry.id   AF-A0A7G8EV49-F1
#
_cell.length_a   1.000
_cell.length_b   1.000
_cell.length_c   1.000
_cell.angle_alpha   90.00
_cell.angle_beta   90.00
_cell.angle_gamma   90.00
#
_symmetry.space_group_name_H-M   'P 1'
#
loop_
_entity.id
_entity.type
_entity.pdbx_description
1 polymer ?
#
loop_
_entity_poly.entity_id
_entity_poly.type
_entity_poly.pdbx_seq_one_letter_code
_entity_poly.pdbx_strand_id
1 'polypeptide(L)'
;MSVELDAESLAGLQALVADVGTGNVIDAELLDGCPVEAHELDEMDEAQAATVAAHCFAVLFDHRVQDSVGAEADQVSGIWRGTLDGFAYVIRRDDLGDLVLDFSVPA
;
A
#
# COMPACT_ATOMS: atom_id res chain seq x y z
N MET A 1 2.05 25.13 1.89
CA MET A 1 2.12 24.79 3.32
C MET A 1 2.57 23.35 3.37
N SER A 2 3.88 23.14 3.37
CA SER A 2 4.46 21.80 3.50
C SER A 2 4.39 21.46 4.98
N VAL A 3 3.55 20.49 5.33
CA VAL A 3 3.55 19.94 6.68
C VAL A 3 4.80 19.07 6.73
N GLU A 4 5.88 19.60 7.28
CA GLU A 4 7.01 18.77 7.70
C GLU A 4 6.45 17.82 8.77
N LEU A 5 6.45 16.52 8.49
CA LEU A 5 6.09 15.52 9.50
C LEU A 5 7.13 15.62 10.62
N ASP A 6 6.73 16.13 11.78
CA ASP A 6 7.56 16.11 12.97
C ASP A 6 7.96 14.66 13.30
N ALA A 7 9.18 14.45 13.81
CA ALA A 7 9.74 13.11 14.07
C ALA A 7 8.86 12.25 14.99
N GLU A 8 8.08 12.87 15.89
CA GLU A 8 7.10 12.19 16.75
C GLU A 8 5.93 11.61 15.95
N SER A 9 5.48 12.31 14.91
CA SER A 9 4.42 11.84 14.00
C SER A 9 4.90 10.65 13.17
N LEU A 10 6.16 10.65 12.73
CA LEU A 10 6.75 9.52 12.00
C LEU A 10 6.92 8.28 12.89
N ALA A 11 7.40 8.45 14.13
CA ALA A 11 7.54 7.34 15.07
C ALA A 11 6.16 6.76 15.45
N GLY A 12 5.14 7.60 15.61
CA GLY A 12 3.75 7.17 15.82
C GLY A 12 3.21 6.39 14.62
N LEU A 13 3.44 6.87 13.40
CA LEU A 13 3.04 6.19 12.17
C LEU A 13 3.75 4.84 12.02
N GLN A 14 5.05 4.76 12.30
CA GLN A 14 5.80 3.49 12.30
C GLN A 14 5.23 2.48 13.29
N ALA A 15 4.86 2.93 14.49
CA ALA A 15 4.22 2.05 15.48
C ALA A 15 2.84 1.56 15.01
N LEU A 16 2.05 2.43 14.38
CA LEU A 16 0.74 2.07 13.84
C LEU A 16 0.86 1.08 12.68
N VAL A 17 1.78 1.32 11.74
CA VAL A 17 2.08 0.39 10.64
C VAL A 17 2.53 -0.97 11.16
N ALA A 18 3.31 -1.01 12.26
CA ALA A 18 3.71 -2.27 12.86
C ALA A 18 2.56 -3.04 13.55
N ASP A 19 1.53 -2.35 14.02
CA ASP A 19 0.40 -2.94 14.73
C ASP A 19 -0.73 -3.39 13.79
N VAL A 20 -1.08 -2.56 12.80
CA VAL A 20 -2.23 -2.79 11.90
C VAL A 20 -1.88 -2.82 10.41
N GLY A 21 -0.59 -2.69 10.05
CA GLY A 21 -0.16 -2.65 8.65
C GLY A 21 -0.09 -4.01 7.95
N THR A 22 -0.42 -5.11 8.62
CA THR A 22 -0.34 -6.48 8.06
C THR A 22 -1.74 -7.03 7.78
N GLY A 23 -1.92 -7.68 6.64
CA GLY A 23 -3.10 -8.48 6.33
C GLY A 23 -4.30 -7.66 5.87
N ASN A 24 -4.09 -6.45 5.34
CA ASN A 24 -5.19 -5.59 4.91
C ASN A 24 -5.73 -6.07 3.56
N VAL A 25 -6.96 -6.59 3.52
CA VAL A 25 -7.59 -7.02 2.27
C VAL A 25 -8.00 -5.78 1.48
N ILE A 26 -7.59 -5.70 0.21
CA ILE A 26 -7.98 -4.63 -0.70
C ILE A 26 -9.40 -4.93 -1.19
N ASP A 27 -10.36 -4.21 -0.63
CA ASP A 27 -11.77 -4.29 -1.00
C ASP A 27 -12.25 -3.02 -1.74
N ALA A 28 -13.52 -3.03 -2.15
CA ALA A 28 -14.11 -1.89 -2.84
C ALA A 28 -14.22 -0.63 -1.95
N GLU A 29 -14.25 -0.78 -0.62
CA GLU A 29 -14.31 0.36 0.29
C GLU A 29 -12.93 1.03 0.40
N LEU A 30 -11.84 0.25 0.45
CA LEU A 30 -10.47 0.75 0.42
C LEU A 30 -10.07 1.36 -0.91
N LEU A 31 -10.74 1.00 -2.00
CA LEU A 31 -10.50 1.56 -3.34
C LEU A 31 -11.39 2.76 -3.67
N ASP A 32 -12.27 3.20 -2.76
CA ASP A 32 -13.15 4.33 -3.05
C ASP A 32 -12.36 5.60 -3.35
N GLY A 33 -12.46 6.09 -4.58
CA GLY A 33 -11.67 7.23 -5.07
C GLY A 33 -10.24 6.89 -5.52
N CYS A 34 -9.86 5.61 -5.57
CA CYS A 34 -8.64 5.14 -6.22
C CYS A 34 -8.79 5.25 -7.76
N PRO A 35 -7.75 5.67 -8.49
CA PRO A 35 -7.82 5.72 -9.96
C PRO A 35 -7.75 4.35 -10.64
N VAL A 36 -7.41 3.28 -9.92
CA VAL A 36 -7.33 1.91 -10.43
C VAL A 36 -8.62 1.18 -10.04
N GLU A 37 -9.31 0.62 -11.03
CA GLU A 37 -10.55 -0.11 -10.76
C GLU A 37 -10.27 -1.50 -10.20
N ALA A 38 -11.19 -2.04 -9.38
CA ALA A 38 -11.01 -3.33 -8.72
C ALA A 38 -10.73 -4.50 -9.69
N HIS A 39 -11.25 -4.43 -10.91
CA HIS A 39 -11.04 -5.47 -11.93
C HIS A 39 -9.69 -5.36 -12.65
N GLU A 40 -9.00 -4.22 -12.53
CA GLU A 40 -7.67 -4.00 -13.12
C GLU A 40 -6.54 -4.44 -12.18
N LEU A 41 -6.83 -4.63 -10.89
CA LEU A 41 -5.83 -4.97 -9.88
C LEU A 41 -5.05 -6.25 -10.23
N ASP A 42 -5.71 -7.24 -10.81
CA ASP A 42 -5.05 -8.49 -11.16
C ASP A 42 -4.04 -8.36 -12.31
N GLU A 43 -4.16 -7.30 -13.11
CA GLU A 43 -3.33 -7.00 -14.27
C GLU A 43 -2.45 -5.77 -14.05
N MET A 44 -2.41 -5.24 -12.81
CA MET A 44 -1.70 -4.00 -12.52
C MET A 44 -0.18 -4.15 -12.73
N ASP A 45 0.44 -3.09 -13.24
CA ASP A 45 1.89 -2.94 -13.26
C ASP A 45 2.43 -2.41 -11.91
N GLU A 46 3.74 -2.29 -11.78
CA GLU A 46 4.38 -1.85 -10.54
C GLU A 46 4.00 -0.40 -10.16
N ALA A 47 3.73 0.46 -11.13
CA ALA A 47 3.37 1.85 -10.88
C ALA A 47 1.91 1.98 -10.42
N GLN A 48 1.02 1.19 -11.01
CA GLN A 48 -0.37 1.05 -10.57
C GLN A 48 -0.42 0.44 -9.16
N ALA A 49 0.37 -0.60 -8.87
CA ALA A 49 0.48 -1.18 -7.54
C ALA A 49 0.94 -0.16 -6.49
N ALA A 50 1.92 0.69 -6.83
CA ALA A 50 2.36 1.78 -5.96
C ALA A 50 1.24 2.79 -5.69
N THR A 51 0.44 3.10 -6.71
CA THR A 51 -0.71 4.01 -6.58
C THR A 51 -1.80 3.43 -5.68
N VAL A 52 -2.14 2.14 -5.86
CA VAL A 52 -3.10 1.42 -5.03
C VAL A 52 -2.62 1.35 -3.58
N ALA A 53 -1.37 0.96 -3.36
CA ALA A 53 -0.78 0.89 -2.03
C ALA A 53 -0.75 2.26 -1.34
N ALA A 54 -0.37 3.32 -2.06
CA ALA A 54 -0.37 4.70 -1.55
C ALA A 54 -1.77 5.16 -1.13
N HIS A 55 -2.78 4.83 -1.94
CA HIS A 55 -4.17 5.16 -1.65
C HIS A 55 -4.66 4.42 -0.40
N CYS A 56 -4.45 3.09 -0.33
CA CYS A 56 -4.83 2.29 0.83
C CYS A 56 -4.12 2.78 2.10
N PHE A 57 -2.85 3.15 2.01
CA PHE A 57 -2.10 3.71 3.14
C PHE A 57 -2.73 5.00 3.67
N ALA A 58 -3.18 5.88 2.78
CA ALA A 58 -3.86 7.11 3.16
C ALA A 58 -5.20 6.85 3.86
N VAL A 59 -5.98 5.86 3.39
CA VAL A 59 -7.25 5.48 4.01
C VAL A 59 -7.05 4.85 5.38
N LEU A 60 -6.07 3.94 5.52
CA LEU A 60 -5.83 3.20 6.76
C LEU A 60 -5.18 4.04 7.86
N PHE A 61 -4.27 4.93 7.49
CA PHE A 61 -3.43 5.66 8.45
C PHE A 61 -3.71 7.18 8.50
N ASP A 62 -4.71 7.66 7.76
CA ASP A 62 -4.99 9.11 7.56
C ASP A 62 -3.73 9.88 7.11
N HIS A 63 -2.86 9.20 6.34
CA HIS A 63 -1.55 9.70 5.96
C HIS A 63 -1.38 9.77 4.45
N ARG A 64 -1.34 11.00 3.92
CA ARG A 64 -1.16 11.19 2.49
C ARG A 64 0.29 10.96 2.07
N VAL A 65 0.53 9.87 1.36
CA VAL A 65 1.82 9.53 0.77
C VAL A 65 2.31 10.62 -0.20
N GLN A 66 3.58 11.01 -0.09
CA GLN A 66 4.22 12.01 -0.95
C GLN A 66 5.08 11.39 -2.05
N ASP A 67 5.76 10.29 -1.75
CA ASP A 67 6.62 9.53 -2.66
C ASP A 67 6.22 8.05 -2.67
N SER A 68 5.97 7.51 -3.86
CA SER A 68 5.55 6.12 -4.05
C SER A 68 6.28 5.53 -5.24
N VAL A 69 6.96 4.40 -5.04
CA VAL A 69 7.76 3.73 -6.07
C VAL A 69 7.35 2.27 -6.16
N GLY A 70 6.97 1.84 -7.36
CA GLY A 70 6.81 0.43 -7.71
C GLY A 70 8.17 -0.21 -8.01
N ALA A 71 8.43 -1.38 -7.44
CA ALA A 71 9.68 -2.11 -7.63
C ALA A 71 9.51 -3.43 -8.37
N GLU A 72 8.40 -4.14 -8.13
CA GLU A 72 8.14 -5.46 -8.70
C GLU A 72 6.64 -5.63 -8.96
N ALA A 73 6.31 -6.22 -10.11
CA ALA A 73 4.97 -6.68 -10.47
C ALA A 73 5.08 -8.06 -11.13
N ASP A 74 4.71 -9.10 -10.38
CA ASP A 74 4.64 -10.47 -10.86
C ASP A 74 3.18 -10.94 -10.80
N GLN A 75 2.47 -10.74 -11.91
CA GLN A 75 1.08 -11.15 -12.08
C GLN A 75 0.90 -12.66 -12.01
N VAL A 76 1.95 -13.44 -12.33
CA VAL A 76 1.88 -14.90 -12.35
C VAL A 76 1.93 -15.45 -10.93
N SER A 77 2.84 -14.94 -10.10
CA SER A 77 2.86 -15.27 -8.67
C SER A 77 1.83 -14.49 -7.86
N GLY A 78 1.23 -13.45 -8.43
CA GLY A 78 0.26 -12.58 -7.78
C GLY A 78 0.91 -11.72 -6.70
N ILE A 79 2.11 -11.20 -6.96
CA ILE A 79 2.90 -10.42 -6.01
C ILE A 79 3.30 -9.07 -6.64
N TRP A 80 3.05 -8.00 -5.90
CA TRP A 80 3.54 -6.65 -6.23
C TRP A 80 4.24 -6.04 -5.03
N ARG A 81 5.30 -5.28 -5.27
CA ARG A 81 6.12 -4.69 -4.20
C ARG A 81 6.62 -3.30 -4.55
N GLY A 82 6.91 -2.53 -3.51
CA GLY A 82 7.54 -1.24 -3.65
C GLY A 82 7.69 -0.52 -2.32
N THR A 83 7.83 0.80 -2.39
CA THR A 83 7.98 1.67 -1.21
C THR A 83 7.06 2.89 -1.28
N LEU A 84 6.66 3.39 -0.11
CA LEU A 84 5.82 4.57 0.13
C LEU A 84 6.47 5.41 1.24
N ASP A 85 6.98 6.60 0.96
CA ASP A 85 7.63 7.49 1.94
C ASP A 85 8.66 6.78 2.85
N GLY A 86 9.35 5.77 2.32
CA GLY A 86 10.32 4.95 3.06
C GLY A 86 9.77 3.72 3.78
N PHE A 87 8.46 3.49 3.77
CA PHE A 87 7.83 2.23 4.17
C PHE A 87 7.79 1.26 2.98
N ALA A 88 8.08 -0.03 3.18
CA ALA A 88 7.83 -1.01 2.14
C ALA A 88 6.39 -1.49 2.15
N TYR A 89 5.92 -1.92 0.99
CA TYR A 89 4.66 -2.63 0.86
C TYR A 89 4.82 -3.88 0.02
N VAL A 90 3.96 -4.86 0.31
CA VAL A 90 3.73 -6.04 -0.53
C VAL A 90 2.23 -6.20 -0.70
N ILE A 91 1.78 -6.24 -1.95
CA ILE A 91 0.45 -6.75 -2.31
C ILE A 91 0.65 -8.20 -2.75
N ARG A 92 -0.16 -9.11 -2.21
CA ARG A 92 -0.13 -10.52 -2.60
C ARG A 92 -1.54 -11.06 -2.76
N ARG A 93 -1.72 -11.95 -3.73
CA ARG A 93 -2.95 -12.74 -3.84
C ARG A 93 -2.89 -13.88 -2.82
N ASP A 94 -3.95 -14.03 -2.03
CA ASP A 94 -4.08 -15.14 -1.08
C ASP A 94 -4.69 -16.40 -1.72
N ASP A 95 -4.90 -17.45 -0.92
CA ASP A 95 -5.46 -18.72 -1.38
C ASP A 95 -6.94 -18.64 -1.79
N LEU A 96 -7.65 -17.58 -1.39
CA LEU A 96 -9.04 -17.30 -1.75
C LEU A 96 -9.15 -16.46 -3.03
N GLY A 97 -8.03 -15.90 -3.49
CA GLY A 97 -7.96 -15.02 -4.65
C GLY A 97 -8.05 -13.53 -4.29
N ASP A 98 -8.10 -13.20 -3.01
CA ASP A 98 -8.18 -11.83 -2.53
C ASP A 98 -6.79 -11.18 -2.53
N LEU A 99 -6.74 -9.88 -2.84
CA LEU A 99 -5.49 -9.12 -2.77
C LEU A 99 -5.30 -8.58 -1.37
N VAL A 100 -4.18 -8.95 -0.75
CA VAL A 100 -3.81 -8.60 0.62
C VAL A 100 -2.59 -7.70 0.60
N LEU A 101 -2.67 -6.59 1.33
CA LEU A 101 -1.66 -5.55 1.45
C LEU A 101 -0.98 -5.59 2.82
N ASP A 102 0.34 -5.66 2.79
CA ASP A 102 1.23 -5.72 3.94
C ASP A 102 2.25 -4.57 3.89
N PHE A 103 2.26 -3.70 4.89
CA PHE A 103 3.20 -2.58 5.06
C PHE A 103 4.28 -2.83 6.13
N SER A 104 4.13 -3.90 6.90
CA SER A 104 5.05 -4.26 8.00
C SER A 104 6.30 -5.02 7.50
N VAL A 105 6.51 -5.09 6.19
CA VAL A 105 7.67 -5.75 5.61
C VAL A 105 8.90 -4.84 5.70
N PRO A 106 10.10 -5.41 5.90
CA PRO A 106 11.32 -4.61 5.83
C PRO A 106 11.48 -4.02 4.42
N ALA A 107 11.86 -2.73 4.37
CA ALA A 107 12.15 -1.99 3.13
C ALA A 107 13.52 -2.30 2.54
#